data_AF-A0A5K0YWR1-F1
#
_entry.id   AF-A0A5K0YWR1-F1
#
_cell.length_a   1.000
_cell.length_b   1.000
_cell.length_c   1.000
_cell.angle_alpha   90.00
_cell.angle_beta   90.00
_cell.angle_gamma   90.00
#
_symmetry.space_group_name_H-M   'P 1'
#
loop_
_entity.id
_entity.type
_entity.pdbx_description
1 polymer ?
#
loop_
_entity_poly.entity_id
_entity_poly.type
_entity_poly.pdbx_seq_one_letter_code
_entity_poly.pdbx_strand_id
1 'polypeptide(L)'
;QFKAIDDEGMPMYQRPFMKGKLYIHFNIDFPDSLTPEQCKTIESVLPPRPSVGLTDMELDECEETTLHDVNMEEEMRRKQSQAQEAYEEDEEHMGGPQRVQCAQQ
;
A
#
# COMPACT_ATOMS: atom_id res chain seq x y z
N GLN A 1 -0.23 7.53 -11.55
CA GLN A 1 -1.21 8.50 -12.13
C GLN A 1 -1.70 7.96 -13.47
N PHE A 2 -2.98 8.14 -13.82
CA PHE A 2 -3.51 7.74 -15.14
C PHE A 2 -3.81 8.97 -16.00
N LYS A 3 -3.46 8.90 -17.28
CA LYS A 3 -3.91 9.86 -18.30
C LYS A 3 -4.58 9.08 -19.42
N ALA A 4 -5.50 9.72 -20.15
CA ALA A 4 -6.19 9.11 -21.27
C ALA A 4 -6.02 9.97 -22.52
N ILE A 5 -5.85 9.32 -23.67
CA ILE A 5 -5.90 9.94 -24.99
C ILE A 5 -7.15 9.42 -25.69
N ASP A 6 -7.99 10.35 -26.12
CA ASP A 6 -9.24 10.04 -26.80
C ASP A 6 -8.96 9.58 -28.24
N ASP A 7 -9.81 8.69 -28.75
CA ASP A 7 -9.75 8.15 -30.11
C ASP A 7 -8.47 7.38 -30.50
N GLU A 8 -7.62 7.02 -29.53
CA GLU A 8 -6.41 6.19 -29.73
C GLU A 8 -6.57 4.75 -29.21
N GLY A 9 -7.77 4.40 -28.73
CA GLY A 9 -8.10 3.04 -28.34
C GLY A 9 -8.55 2.17 -29.53
N MET A 10 -8.99 0.95 -29.22
CA MET A 10 -9.51 0.04 -30.23
C MET A 10 -10.84 0.54 -30.83
N PRO A 11 -11.15 0.23 -32.10
CA PRO A 11 -12.45 0.54 -32.70
C PRO A 11 -13.61 -0.05 -31.88
N MET A 12 -14.69 0.72 -31.76
CA MET A 12 -15.91 0.26 -31.10
C MET A 12 -16.64 -0.75 -31.97
N TYR A 13 -17.17 -1.81 -31.34
CA TYR A 13 -17.94 -2.83 -32.04
C TYR A 13 -19.13 -2.19 -32.79
N GLN A 14 -19.29 -2.55 -34.08
CA GLN A 14 -20.27 -1.97 -35.02
C GLN A 14 -20.08 -0.48 -35.38
N ARG A 15 -19.03 0.18 -34.88
CA ARG A 15 -18.71 1.58 -35.20
C ARG A 15 -17.22 1.73 -35.53
N PRO A 16 -16.78 1.29 -36.73
CA PRO A 16 -15.35 1.21 -37.09
C PRO A 16 -14.64 2.57 -37.14
N PHE A 17 -15.39 3.67 -37.26
CA PHE A 17 -14.85 5.04 -37.26
C PHE A 17 -14.77 5.66 -35.86
N MET A 18 -15.34 5.02 -34.84
CA MET A 18 -15.22 5.45 -33.45
C MET A 18 -14.18 4.59 -32.75
N LYS A 19 -13.16 5.21 -32.18
CA LYS A 19 -12.12 4.53 -31.41
C LYS A 19 -12.30 4.79 -29.92
N GLY A 20 -11.87 3.84 -29.10
CA GLY A 20 -11.88 3.97 -27.64
C GLY A 20 -10.80 4.95 -27.14
N LYS A 21 -10.54 4.92 -25.84
CA LYS A 21 -9.47 5.71 -25.22
C LYS A 21 -8.23 4.85 -24.99
N LEU A 22 -7.05 5.44 -25.16
CA LEU A 22 -5.78 4.86 -24.72
C LEU A 22 -5.48 5.36 -23.31
N TYR A 23 -5.33 4.45 -22.34
CA TYR A 23 -4.96 4.80 -20.97
C TYR A 23 -3.46 4.61 -20.75
N ILE A 24 -2.80 5.63 -20.21
CA ILE A 24 -1.38 5.64 -19.87
C ILE A 24 -1.26 5.59 -18.35
N HIS A 25 -0.61 4.55 -17.86
CA HIS A 25 -0.23 4.41 -16.46
C HIS A 25 1.22 4.83 -16.28
N PHE A 26 1.44 5.91 -15.52
CA PHE A 26 2.80 6.36 -15.20
C PHE A 26 3.30 5.61 -13.96
N ASN A 27 4.34 4.80 -14.16
CA ASN A 27 5.21 4.33 -13.10
C ASN A 27 6.37 5.32 -12.97
N ILE A 28 6.66 5.78 -11.75
CA ILE A 28 7.71 6.76 -11.48
C ILE A 28 8.78 6.04 -10.67
N ASP A 29 9.94 5.86 -11.29
CA ASP A 29 11.12 5.33 -10.61
C ASP A 29 11.81 6.48 -9.88
N PHE A 30 11.81 6.41 -8.55
CA PHE A 30 12.55 7.34 -7.71
C PHE A 30 14.02 6.90 -7.60
N PRO A 31 14.95 7.85 -7.43
CA PRO A 31 16.34 7.50 -7.13
C PRO A 31 16.45 6.87 -5.74
N ASP A 32 17.36 5.91 -5.58
CA ASP A 32 17.60 5.22 -4.30
C ASP A 32 18.11 6.15 -3.19
N SER A 33 18.85 7.20 -3.57
CA SER A 33 19.37 8.19 -2.62
C SER A 33 19.58 9.56 -3.28
N LEU A 34 19.65 10.59 -2.44
CA LEU A 34 19.92 11.97 -2.85
C LEU A 34 21.06 12.53 -2.01
N THR A 35 21.94 13.32 -2.63
CA THR A 35 23.00 14.03 -1.90
C THR A 35 22.42 15.24 -1.16
N PRO A 36 23.07 15.73 -0.09
CA PRO A 36 22.60 16.90 0.65
C PRO A 36 22.44 18.16 -0.23
N GLU A 37 23.28 18.31 -1.25
CA GLU A 37 23.21 19.42 -2.21
C GLU A 37 22.00 19.31 -3.15
N GLN A 38 21.70 18.09 -3.61
CA GLN A 38 20.50 17.82 -4.42
C GLN A 38 19.24 18.10 -3.60
N CYS A 39 19.19 17.67 -2.34
CA CYS A 39 18.07 17.95 -1.44
C CYS A 39 17.82 19.46 -1.29
N LYS A 40 18.86 20.25 -1.04
CA LYS A 40 18.75 21.73 -0.96
C LYS A 40 18.24 22.35 -2.25
N THR A 41 18.69 21.84 -3.39
CA THR A 41 18.24 22.32 -4.70
C THR A 41 16.74 22.01 -4.90
N ILE A 42 16.32 20.80 -4.56
CA ILE A 42 14.92 20.36 -4.66
C ILE A 42 14.02 21.21 -3.74
N GLU A 43 14.45 21.50 -2.51
CA GLU A 43 13.72 22.36 -1.58
C GLU A 43 13.50 23.78 -2.12
N SER A 44 14.41 24.28 -2.95
CA SER A 44 14.28 25.62 -3.54
C SER A 44 13.27 25.71 -4.69
N VAL A 45 12.93 24.57 -5.30
CA VAL A 45 12.01 24.51 -6.47
C VAL A 45 10.66 23.90 -6.15
N LEU A 46 10.57 23.07 -5.12
CA LEU A 46 9.31 22.49 -4.67
C LEU A 46 8.49 23.51 -3.86
N PRO A 47 7.16 23.31 -3.77
CA PRO A 47 6.32 24.09 -2.87
C PRO A 47 6.84 24.04 -1.42
N PRO A 48 6.61 25.10 -0.61
CA PRO A 48 7.04 25.13 0.77
C PRO A 48 6.59 23.89 1.54
N ARG A 49 7.48 23.35 2.38
CA ARG A 49 7.16 22.22 3.24
C ARG A 49 5.92 22.58 4.09
N PRO A 50 4.88 21.74 4.13
CA PRO A 50 3.76 21.98 5.04
C PRO A 50 4.29 22.00 6.47
N SER A 51 3.91 23.01 7.25
CA SER A 51 4.28 23.09 8.66
C SER A 51 3.56 21.99 9.42
N VAL A 52 4.32 21.09 10.04
CA VAL A 52 3.76 20.15 11.02
C VAL A 52 3.59 20.95 12.31
N GLY A 53 2.40 21.52 12.49
CA GLY A 53 2.07 22.30 13.68
C GLY A 53 1.74 21.40 14.85
N LEU A 54 2.72 20.64 15.34
CA LEU A 54 2.56 19.85 16.56
C LEU A 54 2.62 20.78 17.77
N THR A 55 1.70 20.56 18.72
CA THR A 55 1.71 21.20 20.03
C THR A 55 2.74 20.55 20.95
N ASP A 56 3.18 21.25 22.00
CA ASP A 56 4.15 20.69 22.97
C ASP A 56 3.65 19.39 23.62
N MET A 57 2.34 19.25 23.90
CA MET A 57 1.78 17.99 24.39
C MET A 57 1.90 16.84 23.37
N GLU A 58 1.68 17.12 22.09
CA GLU A 58 1.80 16.11 21.04
C GLU A 58 3.27 15.71 20.80
N LEU A 59 4.21 16.61 21.08
CA LEU A 59 5.64 16.33 21.01
C LEU A 59 6.11 15.46 22.19
N ASP A 60 5.59 15.70 23.41
CA ASP A 60 5.91 14.89 24.60
C ASP A 60 5.41 13.43 24.47
N GLU A 61 4.33 13.21 23.72
CA GLU A 61 3.79 11.88 23.40
C GLU A 61 4.40 11.24 22.14
N CYS A 62 5.33 11.91 21.45
CA CYS A 62 5.91 11.41 20.22
C CYS A 62 7.02 10.38 20.48
N GLU A 63 6.90 9.20 19.88
CA GLU A 63 7.94 8.17 19.92
C GLU A 63 8.87 8.27 18.71
N GLU A 64 10.19 8.16 18.94
CA GLU A 64 11.16 8.05 17.85
C GLU A 64 11.04 6.66 17.20
N THR A 65 10.88 6.64 15.88
CA THR A 65 10.76 5.39 15.11
C THR A 65 11.63 5.42 13.87
N THR A 66 12.07 4.25 13.43
CA THR A 66 12.85 4.08 12.20
C THR A 66 11.96 3.53 11.09
N LEU A 67 12.05 4.14 9.91
CA LEU A 67 11.39 3.62 8.72
C LEU A 67 12.13 2.37 8.23
N HIS A 68 11.36 1.35 7.86
CA HIS A 68 11.87 0.13 7.26
C HIS A 68 11.19 -0.07 5.90
N ASP A 69 11.94 -0.54 4.92
CA ASP A 69 11.40 -0.90 3.62
C ASP A 69 10.53 -2.14 3.75
N VAL A 70 9.32 -2.08 3.20
CA VAL A 70 8.34 -3.17 3.24
C VAL A 70 7.93 -3.54 1.83
N ASN A 71 7.99 -4.83 1.51
CA ASN A 71 7.37 -5.34 0.29
C ASN A 71 5.87 -5.56 0.52
N MET A 72 5.07 -4.63 0.01
CA MET A 72 3.61 -4.64 0.21
C MET A 72 2.92 -5.84 -0.46
N GLU A 73 3.47 -6.38 -1.55
CA GLU A 73 2.91 -7.58 -2.19
C GLU A 73 3.11 -8.82 -1.31
N GLU A 74 4.28 -8.96 -0.71
CA GLU A 74 4.57 -10.04 0.21
C GLU A 74 3.71 -9.94 1.49
N GLU A 75 3.57 -8.74 2.05
CA GLU A 75 2.71 -8.50 3.21
C GLU A 75 1.23 -8.78 2.92
N MET A 76 0.72 -8.38 1.74
CA MET A 76 -0.65 -8.67 1.33
C MET A 76 -0.88 -10.17 1.14
N ARG A 77 0.11 -10.88 0.58
CA ARG A 77 0.07 -12.35 0.42
C ARG A 77 0.08 -13.06 1.78
N ARG A 78 0.93 -12.63 2.71
CA ARG A 78 0.97 -13.16 4.10
C ARG A 78 -0.36 -12.96 4.82
N LYS A 79 -0.96 -11.76 4.70
CA LYS A 79 -2.28 -11.47 5.28
C LYS A 79 -3.38 -12.34 4.68
N GLN A 80 -3.34 -12.58 3.37
CA GLN A 80 -4.31 -13.46 2.71
C GLN A 80 -4.18 -14.90 3.18
N SER A 81 -2.96 -15.43 3.33
CA SER A 81 -2.73 -16.76 3.89
C SER A 81 -3.22 -16.88 5.33
N GLN A 82 -2.92 -15.92 6.22
CA GLN A 82 -3.44 -15.94 7.59
C GLN A 82 -4.98 -15.86 7.65
N ALA A 83 -5.62 -15.16 6.72
CA ALA A 83 -7.08 -15.15 6.62
C ALA A 83 -7.64 -16.51 6.18
N GLN A 84 -6.93 -17.27 5.33
CA GLN A 84 -7.35 -18.61 4.92
C GLN A 84 -7.17 -19.66 6.03
N GLU A 85 -6.07 -19.60 6.79
CA GLU A 85 -5.81 -20.50 7.93
C GLU A 85 -6.91 -20.41 9.01
N ALA A 86 -7.62 -19.28 9.13
CA ALA A 86 -8.76 -19.12 10.04
C ALA A 86 -10.06 -19.77 9.56
N TYR A 87 -10.14 -20.21 8.30
CA TYR A 87 -11.31 -20.88 7.70
C TYR A 87 -11.01 -22.32 7.24
N GLU A 88 -9.75 -22.75 7.22
CA GLU A 88 -9.37 -24.14 6.88
C GLU A 88 -9.40 -25.09 8.09
N GLU A 89 -9.42 -24.59 9.34
CA GLU A 89 -9.49 -25.44 10.55
C GLU A 89 -10.90 -26.06 10.78
N ASP A 90 -11.93 -25.61 10.05
CA ASP A 90 -13.33 -26.07 10.23
C ASP A 90 -13.78 -27.18 9.25
N GLU A 91 -12.92 -27.65 8.32
CA GLU A 91 -13.26 -28.74 7.39
C GLU A 91 -12.57 -30.09 7.66
N GLU A 92 -11.77 -30.25 8.73
CA GLU A 92 -11.07 -31.52 9.01
C GLU A 92 -11.27 -32.13 10.42
N HIS A 93 -12.18 -31.61 11.26
CA HIS A 93 -12.43 -32.16 12.60
C HIS A 93 -13.88 -32.58 12.88
N MET A 94 -14.34 -33.58 12.13
CA MET A 94 -15.38 -34.50 12.60
C MET A 94 -14.82 -35.42 13.70
N GLY A 95 -14.74 -34.95 14.95
CA GLY A 95 -14.15 -35.79 16.01
C GLY A 95 -14.07 -35.28 17.46
N GLY A 96 -15.14 -34.71 18.03
CA GLY A 96 -15.43 -34.82 19.47
C GLY A 96 -14.88 -33.72 20.43
N PRO A 97 -15.74 -33.08 21.25
CA PRO A 97 -15.31 -32.08 22.23
C PRO A 97 -14.96 -32.75 23.57
N GLN A 98 -13.68 -32.89 23.89
CA GLN A 98 -13.24 -33.30 25.24
C GLN A 98 -12.75 -32.09 26.02
N ARG A 99 -13.67 -31.53 26.82
CA ARG A 99 -13.43 -30.39 27.70
C ARG A 99 -12.62 -30.87 28.91
N VAL A 100 -11.34 -30.53 28.95
CA VAL A 100 -10.49 -30.72 30.15
C VAL A 100 -10.55 -29.47 31.02
N GLN A 101 -11.13 -29.61 32.21
CA GLN A 101 -11.10 -28.59 33.27
C GLN A 101 -9.89 -28.85 34.16
N CYS A 102 -8.95 -27.90 34.20
CA CYS A 102 -7.85 -27.91 35.16
C CYS A 102 -8.33 -27.37 36.52
N ALA A 103 -8.24 -28.18 37.57
CA ALA A 103 -8.29 -27.72 38.95
C ALA A 103 -6.85 -27.63 39.47
N GLN A 104 -6.41 -26.43 39.85
CA GLN A 104 -5.14 -26.21 40.57
C GLN A 104 -5.38 -26.29 42.08
N GLN A 105 -4.51 -27.01 42.77
CA GLN A 105 -4.04 -26.72 44.12
C GLN A 105 -2.52 -26.66 44.07
#